data_AF-A0A060TIE8-F1
#
_entry.id   AF-A0A060TIE8-F1
#
_cell.length_a   1.000
_cell.length_b   1.000
_cell.length_c   1.000
_cell.angle_alpha   90.00
_cell.angle_beta   90.00
_cell.angle_gamma   90.00
#
_symmetry.space_group_name_H-M   'P 1'
#
loop_
_entity.id
_entity.type
_entity.pdbx_description
1 polymer ?
#
loop_
_entity_poly.entity_id
_entity_poly.type
_entity_poly.pdbx_seq_one_letter_code
_entity_poly.pdbx_strand_id
1 'polypeptide(L)'
;MVVVVEADREGGQFQDTSINNISTGVDHYSKVGSTNEEIGSVVKVPRDRETKRFIAGPASNCLDNHLMSYPVKNHHSYGQNTNLIYHQAMAAMQMMNGAQPVLPGFYSQTFPQYGQYGDLPQQATNPIPSFCDEVDPSKLPSQSQITRIHIYDFDATLFKTPLPNPDLLSTSAISILESLNGLHGGGWWADSRFLFGTGEGYEKERSRAWEGWWDEKVVELARLSQKDPETLSIVLTGRRAEEFKHLIRTMLDAKELKFDAVILRKDLNGGESTLQYKSTVISEIVKYYKMATEVTIYEDKAKQAAGFRKSLRHLRTRYHRANLVYDVVEVYDPQKYLDPLVELSLIENAIEDHNNAAASGILSPNTRYSHVSLGKEVICSGYLLDRLSYKRVLDVVLNHELITKRAGSPPNSVKFEADCAGVFSSKGPLSPQLEPLRGAKVDWMVTHVGQLENRIWAAKVAPQEGQSVEVEPGKDLVIIVAIRRKVNPTAVAQITEWHPIEPLVVHSVVSERSLLRINTVLRRD
;
A
#
# COMPACT_ATOMS: atom_id res chain seq x y z
N MET A 1 -25.52 -3.27 -14.32
CA MET A 1 -24.88 -3.04 -15.63
C MET A 1 -26.00 -2.70 -16.60
N VAL A 2 -26.26 -1.40 -16.77
CA VAL A 2 -27.30 -0.88 -17.67
C VAL A 2 -26.55 -0.38 -18.90
N VAL A 3 -26.79 -1.03 -20.04
CA VAL A 3 -26.19 -0.67 -21.33
C VAL A 3 -27.09 0.40 -21.94
N VAL A 4 -26.57 1.62 -22.06
CA VAL A 4 -27.15 2.68 -22.90
C VAL A 4 -26.50 2.55 -24.27
N VAL A 5 -27.35 2.38 -25.30
CA VAL A 5 -26.95 2.38 -26.70
C VAL A 5 -27.23 3.79 -27.22
N GLU A 6 -26.18 4.55 -27.51
CA GLU A 6 -26.29 5.77 -28.32
C GLU A 6 -25.95 5.45 -29.77
N ALA A 7 -26.78 5.98 -30.66
CA ALA A 7 -26.70 5.82 -32.10
C ALA A 7 -26.21 7.13 -32.69
N ASP A 8 -25.04 7.12 -33.32
CA ASP A 8 -24.58 8.23 -34.15
C ASP A 8 -24.82 7.95 -35.63
N ARG A 9 -25.53 8.88 -36.26
CA ARG A 9 -25.60 9.11 -37.70
C ARG A 9 -24.84 10.41 -37.97
N GLU A 10 -23.91 10.34 -38.92
CA GLU A 10 -23.49 11.35 -39.91
C GLU A 10 -22.11 10.87 -40.43
N GLY A 11 -21.81 10.69 -41.71
CA GLY A 11 -22.31 11.38 -42.90
C GLY A 11 -21.26 12.37 -43.39
N GLY A 12 -20.16 11.89 -44.00
CA GLY A 12 -19.14 12.78 -44.57
C GLY A 12 -18.14 12.05 -45.46
N GLN A 13 -18.18 12.36 -46.75
CA GLN A 13 -17.39 11.78 -47.85
C GLN A 13 -16.02 12.47 -48.04
N PHE A 14 -15.05 11.65 -48.49
CA PHE A 14 -13.93 11.91 -49.41
C PHE A 14 -13.04 13.17 -49.25
N GLN A 15 -11.72 12.95 -49.13
CA GLN A 15 -10.83 13.18 -50.27
C GLN A 15 -9.50 12.42 -50.16
N ASP A 16 -9.07 11.99 -51.33
CA ASP A 16 -7.93 11.17 -51.69
C ASP A 16 -6.77 12.08 -52.12
N THR A 17 -5.58 11.89 -51.58
CA THR A 17 -4.33 12.28 -52.25
C THR A 17 -3.26 11.24 -51.93
N SER A 18 -3.01 10.42 -52.93
CA SER A 18 -1.81 9.62 -53.12
C SER A 18 -0.60 10.50 -53.46
N ILE A 19 0.62 10.04 -53.12
CA ILE A 19 1.74 9.78 -54.05
C ILE A 19 3.12 9.67 -53.31
N ASN A 20 3.63 8.43 -53.34
CA ASN A 20 4.99 7.96 -53.69
C ASN A 20 6.21 7.99 -52.74
N ASN A 21 6.66 6.74 -52.51
CA ASN A 21 8.03 6.18 -52.69
C ASN A 21 9.10 6.57 -51.65
N ILE A 22 9.87 5.64 -51.08
CA ILE A 22 10.95 4.86 -51.74
C ILE A 22 11.34 3.63 -50.89
N SER A 23 11.43 2.47 -51.55
CA SER A 23 12.44 1.38 -51.54
C SER A 23 12.99 0.85 -50.19
N THR A 24 12.72 -0.40 -49.77
CA THR A 24 13.28 -1.73 -50.19
C THR A 24 14.73 -2.04 -49.79
N GLY A 25 14.88 -3.21 -49.16
CA GLY A 25 16.12 -3.96 -48.86
C GLY A 25 15.96 -4.69 -47.51
N VAL A 26 15.56 -5.97 -47.35
CA VAL A 26 15.90 -7.24 -48.04
C VAL A 26 17.42 -7.47 -47.85
N ASP A 27 17.92 -8.42 -47.03
CA ASP A 27 17.77 -9.88 -47.21
C ASP A 27 18.22 -10.79 -46.04
N HIS A 28 17.65 -12.02 -46.10
CA HIS A 28 18.07 -13.42 -45.78
C HIS A 28 18.92 -13.80 -44.53
N TYR A 29 18.62 -14.90 -43.80
CA TYR A 29 18.63 -16.35 -44.16
C TYR A 29 17.50 -17.16 -43.44
N SER A 30 16.53 -17.81 -44.11
CA SER A 30 16.42 -19.24 -44.55
C SER A 30 16.42 -20.33 -43.44
N LYS A 31 15.27 -20.98 -43.15
CA LYS A 31 14.77 -22.33 -43.63
C LYS A 31 15.58 -23.52 -43.08
N VAL A 32 14.99 -24.61 -42.53
CA VAL A 32 14.14 -25.70 -43.09
C VAL A 32 13.59 -26.51 -41.88
N GLY A 33 12.43 -27.18 -41.84
CA GLY A 33 11.41 -27.49 -42.84
C GLY A 33 10.19 -28.27 -42.27
N SER A 34 9.10 -28.11 -43.01
CA SER A 34 7.91 -28.95 -43.25
C SER A 34 7.67 -30.29 -42.54
N THR A 35 6.41 -30.54 -42.16
CA THR A 35 5.53 -31.49 -42.86
C THR A 35 4.05 -31.12 -42.66
N ASN A 36 3.27 -31.25 -43.76
CA ASN A 36 1.83 -31.06 -43.86
C ASN A 36 1.09 -32.31 -43.37
N GLU A 37 -0.14 -32.16 -42.86
CA GLU A 37 -1.27 -33.00 -43.28
C GLU A 37 -2.61 -32.28 -43.00
N GLU A 38 -3.46 -32.28 -44.02
CA GLU A 38 -4.82 -31.72 -44.06
C GLU A 38 -5.87 -32.73 -43.53
N ILE A 39 -7.14 -32.30 -43.61
CA ILE A 39 -8.44 -32.99 -43.39
C ILE A 39 -8.96 -32.69 -41.98
N GLY A 40 -10.04 -31.93 -41.75
CA GLY A 40 -11.23 -31.68 -42.54
C GLY A 40 -12.44 -32.25 -41.79
N SER A 41 -13.28 -31.40 -41.19
CA SER A 41 -14.73 -31.60 -41.09
C SER A 41 -15.41 -30.49 -40.30
N VAL A 42 -16.29 -29.80 -41.02
CA VAL A 42 -17.29 -28.86 -40.53
C VAL A 42 -18.46 -29.67 -39.99
N VAL A 43 -18.80 -29.48 -38.71
CA VAL A 43 -20.10 -29.90 -38.16
C VAL A 43 -20.88 -28.66 -37.77
N LYS A 44 -21.95 -28.41 -38.52
CA LYS A 44 -23.04 -27.48 -38.19
C LYS A 44 -24.11 -28.24 -37.40
N VAL A 45 -25.01 -27.43 -36.80
CA VAL A 45 -26.41 -27.71 -36.39
C VAL A 45 -26.59 -27.93 -34.87
N PRO A 46 -27.67 -27.43 -34.20
CA PRO A 46 -28.58 -26.30 -34.49
C PRO A 46 -28.66 -25.26 -33.35
N ARG A 47 -29.23 -24.09 -33.70
CA ARG A 47 -29.84 -23.15 -32.76
C ARG A 47 -31.22 -23.67 -32.39
N ASP A 48 -31.48 -23.90 -31.10
CA ASP A 48 -32.85 -23.97 -30.59
C ASP A 48 -33.29 -22.60 -30.10
N ARG A 49 -34.38 -22.14 -30.71
CA ARG A 49 -35.27 -21.09 -30.21
C ARG A 49 -36.41 -21.82 -29.51
N GLU A 50 -36.57 -21.62 -28.21
CA GLU A 50 -37.90 -21.72 -27.61
C GLU A 50 -38.23 -20.48 -26.78
N THR A 51 -39.45 -20.03 -27.08
CA THR A 51 -40.17 -18.87 -26.61
C THR A 51 -40.84 -19.11 -25.26
N LYS A 52 -40.88 -18.03 -24.47
CA LYS A 52 -42.00 -17.59 -23.60
C LYS A 52 -42.49 -18.56 -22.51
N ARG A 53 -42.41 -18.11 -21.27
CA ARG A 53 -43.62 -17.85 -20.46
C ARG A 53 -43.36 -16.86 -19.32
N PHE A 54 -44.16 -15.80 -19.34
CA PHE A 54 -44.40 -14.84 -18.28
C PHE A 54 -45.09 -15.55 -17.11
N ILE A 55 -44.67 -15.24 -15.87
CA ILE A 55 -45.59 -15.13 -14.74
C ILE A 55 -45.20 -13.86 -13.97
N ALA A 56 -46.16 -12.95 -13.87
CA ALA A 56 -46.08 -11.72 -13.13
C ALA A 56 -46.80 -11.86 -11.78
N GLY A 57 -46.28 -11.17 -10.78
CA GLY A 57 -47.04 -10.63 -9.64
C GLY A 57 -46.61 -11.14 -8.26
N PRO A 58 -46.86 -10.38 -7.17
CA PRO A 58 -47.00 -8.93 -7.08
C PRO A 58 -46.12 -8.31 -5.99
N ALA A 59 -46.00 -6.98 -6.09
CA ALA A 59 -45.43 -6.10 -5.07
C ALA A 59 -46.33 -6.03 -3.83
N SER A 60 -45.71 -5.87 -2.66
CA SER A 60 -46.36 -5.29 -1.47
C SER A 60 -45.37 -4.46 -0.67
N ASN A 61 -45.82 -3.24 -0.37
CA ASN A 61 -45.19 -2.17 0.39
C ASN A 61 -44.93 -2.53 1.87
N CYS A 62 -44.02 -1.76 2.49
CA CYS A 62 -44.12 -1.05 3.78
C CYS A 62 -42.68 -0.79 4.30
N LEU A 63 -42.18 0.45 4.29
CA LEU A 63 -42.16 1.37 5.44
C LEU A 63 -41.60 0.70 6.71
N ASP A 64 -40.38 1.09 7.11
CA ASP A 64 -40.24 1.88 8.34
C ASP A 64 -38.82 2.44 8.55
N ASN A 65 -38.81 3.76 8.78
CA ASN A 65 -37.70 4.53 9.31
C ASN A 65 -37.53 4.20 10.79
N HIS A 66 -36.33 3.81 11.22
CA HIS A 66 -35.93 4.00 12.61
C HIS A 66 -34.50 4.53 12.73
N LEU A 67 -34.44 5.85 12.96
CA LEU A 67 -33.40 6.54 13.71
C LEU A 67 -33.16 5.82 15.05
N MET A 68 -31.92 5.38 15.28
CA MET A 68 -31.46 4.95 16.59
C MET A 68 -30.20 5.73 16.97
N SER A 69 -30.41 6.65 17.91
CA SER A 69 -29.41 7.40 18.66
C SER A 69 -28.50 6.47 19.47
N TYR A 70 -27.19 6.66 19.39
CA TYR A 70 -26.24 6.00 20.30
C TYR A 70 -26.03 6.82 21.58
N PRO A 71 -26.14 6.21 22.77
CA PRO A 71 -25.81 6.86 24.03
C PRO A 71 -24.30 6.81 24.31
N VAL A 72 -23.78 7.94 24.78
CA VAL A 72 -22.45 8.10 25.39
C VAL A 72 -22.38 7.23 26.65
N LYS A 73 -21.40 6.31 26.71
CA LYS A 73 -21.03 5.63 27.95
C LYS A 73 -19.58 5.93 28.34
N ASN A 74 -19.45 6.60 29.48
CA ASN A 74 -18.25 6.73 30.27
C ASN A 74 -17.78 5.35 30.75
N HIS A 75 -16.50 5.05 30.55
CA HIS A 75 -15.81 4.03 31.35
C HIS A 75 -14.50 4.60 31.89
N HIS A 76 -14.57 5.00 33.16
CA HIS A 76 -13.45 4.94 34.11
C HIS A 76 -13.36 3.51 34.63
N SER A 77 -12.20 2.86 34.45
CA SER A 77 -11.50 2.04 35.44
C SER A 77 -10.51 1.11 34.71
N TYR A 78 -9.21 1.33 34.92
CA TYR A 78 -8.18 0.29 35.05
C TYR A 78 -6.88 1.01 35.40
N GLY A 79 -6.62 1.11 36.69
CA GLY A 79 -5.31 1.41 37.24
C GLY A 79 -4.75 0.16 37.91
N GLN A 80 -3.47 0.26 38.25
CA GLN A 80 -2.66 -0.64 39.10
C GLN A 80 -1.77 -1.64 38.33
N ASN A 81 -0.65 -1.13 37.81
CA ASN A 81 0.68 -1.75 38.03
C ASN A 81 1.91 -0.95 37.53
N THR A 82 1.80 0.35 37.26
CA THR A 82 2.95 1.17 36.79
C THR A 82 3.48 2.20 37.80
N ASN A 83 2.90 2.30 39.01
CA ASN A 83 3.28 3.33 39.98
C ASN A 83 4.41 2.93 40.97
N LEU A 84 4.89 1.68 40.97
CA LEU A 84 5.94 1.29 41.93
C LEU A 84 7.36 1.64 41.47
N ILE A 85 7.60 1.72 40.15
CA ILE A 85 8.92 2.02 39.56
C ILE A 85 9.20 3.53 39.54
N TYR A 86 8.15 4.36 39.43
CA TYR A 86 8.29 5.81 39.37
C TYR A 86 8.62 6.44 40.73
N HIS A 87 8.10 5.89 41.82
CA HIS A 87 8.39 6.40 43.17
C HIS A 87 9.76 5.97 43.71
N GLN A 88 10.30 4.82 43.28
CA GLN A 88 11.67 4.41 43.63
C GLN A 88 12.74 5.21 42.89
N ALA A 89 12.48 5.64 41.65
CA ALA A 89 13.39 6.50 40.89
C ALA A 89 13.45 7.94 41.42
N MET A 90 12.33 8.49 41.92
CA MET A 90 12.28 9.84 42.49
C MET A 90 12.91 9.94 43.89
N ALA A 91 12.86 8.87 44.69
CA ALA A 91 13.53 8.81 45.99
C ALA A 91 15.07 8.74 45.86
N ALA A 92 15.59 8.11 44.81
CA ALA A 92 17.03 8.06 44.53
C ALA A 92 17.60 9.40 44.03
N MET A 93 16.80 10.23 43.37
CA MET A 93 17.21 11.58 42.91
C MET A 93 17.16 12.65 44.01
N GLN A 94 16.47 12.42 45.12
CA GLN A 94 16.42 13.36 46.25
C GLN A 94 17.53 13.15 47.30
N MET A 95 18.37 12.12 47.16
CA MET A 95 19.48 11.85 48.10
C MET A 95 20.88 12.27 47.61
N MET A 96 20.98 12.98 46.48
CA MET A 96 22.27 13.46 45.94
C MET A 96 22.32 14.99 45.79
N ASN A 97 22.01 15.72 46.85
CA ASN A 97 22.30 17.16 46.95
C ASN A 97 22.99 17.46 48.29
N GLY A 98 24.31 17.62 48.25
CA GLY A 98 25.08 18.01 49.43
C GLY A 98 26.58 17.92 49.23
N ALA A 99 27.17 18.84 48.47
CA ALA A 99 28.53 19.38 48.71
C ALA A 99 28.88 20.41 47.62
N GLN A 100 29.08 21.66 48.04
CA GLN A 100 29.78 22.69 47.27
C GLN A 100 31.29 22.49 47.36
N PRO A 101 32.04 22.92 46.34
CA PRO A 101 33.24 23.71 46.63
C PRO A 101 33.32 25.00 45.80
N VAL A 102 34.09 25.93 46.35
CA VAL A 102 34.18 27.37 46.06
C VAL A 102 35.41 27.68 45.18
N LEU A 103 35.31 28.80 44.43
CA LEU A 103 36.35 29.71 43.87
C LEU A 103 36.77 29.49 42.39
N PRO A 104 37.34 30.52 41.70
CA PRO A 104 36.93 31.94 41.60
C PRO A 104 37.09 32.57 40.19
N GLY A 105 36.45 33.73 39.95
CA GLY A 105 37.10 34.86 39.24
C GLY A 105 36.68 35.23 37.80
N PHE A 106 36.24 36.50 37.68
CA PHE A 106 36.41 37.44 36.55
C PHE A 106 35.75 37.16 35.19
N TYR A 107 34.72 37.94 34.82
CA TYR A 107 34.84 39.22 34.09
C TYR A 107 33.44 39.87 33.93
N SER A 108 33.32 41.14 34.29
CA SER A 108 32.16 41.98 33.97
C SER A 108 32.35 42.59 32.58
N GLN A 109 31.38 42.45 31.68
CA GLN A 109 31.20 43.37 30.55
C GLN A 109 29.71 43.62 30.30
N THR A 110 29.30 44.82 30.71
CA THR A 110 28.33 45.73 30.08
C THR A 110 27.38 45.16 29.00
N PHE A 111 26.09 45.13 29.31
CA PHE A 111 25.00 45.05 28.33
C PHE A 111 24.88 46.37 27.55
N PRO A 112 24.82 46.37 26.20
CA PRO A 112 24.37 47.54 25.45
C PRO A 112 22.86 47.66 25.56
N GLN A 113 22.39 48.87 25.87
CA GLN A 113 20.98 49.26 25.78
C GLN A 113 20.50 49.06 24.33
N TYR A 114 19.49 48.21 24.15
CA TYR A 114 18.75 48.12 22.89
C TYR A 114 17.93 49.40 22.70
N GLY A 115 18.34 50.20 21.71
CA GLY A 115 17.59 51.35 21.23
C GLY A 115 16.25 50.92 20.65
N GLN A 116 15.22 51.70 20.97
CA GLN A 116 13.93 51.66 20.32
C GLN A 116 14.09 52.06 18.85
N TYR A 117 14.08 51.09 17.95
CA TYR A 117 13.63 51.30 16.58
C TYR A 117 12.24 50.67 16.47
N GLY A 118 11.25 51.50 16.18
CA GLY A 118 9.91 51.06 15.83
C GLY A 118 9.95 50.39 14.47
N ASP A 119 10.10 49.07 14.46
CA ASP A 119 9.82 48.27 13.28
C ASP A 119 8.31 48.30 13.03
N LEU A 120 7.92 48.97 11.94
CA LEU A 120 6.64 48.71 11.29
C LEU A 120 6.52 47.19 11.10
N PRO A 121 5.38 46.55 11.42
CA PRO A 121 5.25 45.11 11.27
C PRO A 121 5.52 44.75 9.81
N GLN A 122 6.67 44.13 9.54
CA GLN A 122 6.96 43.53 8.24
C GLN A 122 5.76 42.64 7.90
N GLN A 123 5.07 42.95 6.81
CA GLN A 123 4.03 42.07 6.31
C GLN A 123 4.65 40.68 6.16
N ALA A 124 4.14 39.72 6.92
CA ALA A 124 4.61 38.34 6.83
C ALA A 124 4.58 37.95 5.35
N THR A 125 5.69 37.41 4.84
CA THR A 125 5.78 36.92 3.47
C THR A 125 5.05 35.59 3.36
N ASN A 126 4.52 35.28 2.17
CA ASN A 126 3.89 33.97 1.95
C ASN A 126 4.94 32.87 2.14
N PRO A 127 4.70 31.84 2.99
CA PRO A 127 5.68 30.80 3.24
C PRO A 127 5.81 29.81 2.07
N ILE A 128 4.83 29.71 1.17
CA ILE A 128 4.81 28.70 0.10
C ILE A 128 6.07 28.74 -0.78
N PRO A 129 6.56 29.90 -1.27
CA PRO A 129 7.77 29.95 -2.09
C PRO A 129 9.04 29.42 -1.38
N SER A 130 9.10 29.45 -0.05
CA SER A 130 10.21 28.83 0.68
C SER A 130 10.19 27.30 0.60
N PHE A 131 9.00 26.71 0.43
CA PHE A 131 8.79 25.27 0.33
C PHE A 131 8.61 24.75 -1.10
N CYS A 132 8.26 25.60 -2.07
CA CYS A 132 7.99 25.21 -3.46
C CYS A 132 8.62 26.19 -4.45
N ASP A 133 9.60 25.73 -5.24
CA ASP A 133 10.44 26.61 -6.06
C ASP A 133 9.82 27.08 -7.38
N GLU A 134 8.82 26.40 -7.96
CA GLU A 134 8.12 26.90 -9.17
C GLU A 134 6.70 27.40 -8.89
N VAL A 135 6.41 27.81 -7.67
CA VAL A 135 5.21 28.62 -7.45
C VAL A 135 5.54 30.05 -7.83
N ASP A 136 4.78 30.61 -8.77
CA ASP A 136 4.78 32.04 -9.06
C ASP A 136 4.09 32.77 -7.89
N PRO A 137 4.83 33.53 -7.07
CA PRO A 137 4.24 34.18 -5.89
C PRO A 137 3.13 35.17 -6.24
N SER A 138 3.11 35.69 -7.48
CA SER A 138 2.07 36.61 -7.95
C SER A 138 0.74 35.93 -8.25
N LYS A 139 0.75 34.60 -8.43
CA LYS A 139 -0.44 33.79 -8.69
C LYS A 139 -1.04 33.17 -7.42
N LEU A 140 -0.34 33.25 -6.29
CA LEU A 140 -0.86 32.76 -5.02
C LEU A 140 -2.02 33.64 -4.54
N PRO A 141 -3.07 33.03 -3.96
CA PRO A 141 -4.19 33.78 -3.44
C PRO A 141 -3.79 34.64 -2.24
N SER A 142 -4.46 35.78 -2.09
CA SER A 142 -4.20 36.70 -0.96
C SER A 142 -4.70 36.11 0.36
N GLN A 143 -4.12 36.57 1.49
CA GLN A 143 -4.54 36.11 2.82
C GLN A 143 -6.03 36.32 3.10
N SER A 144 -6.62 37.40 2.57
CA SER A 144 -8.03 37.75 2.76
C SER A 144 -9.00 36.93 1.91
N GLN A 145 -8.52 36.30 0.84
CA GLN A 145 -9.35 35.50 -0.06
C GLN A 145 -9.60 34.09 0.50
N ILE A 146 -8.65 33.55 1.25
CA ILE A 146 -8.67 32.14 1.64
C ILE A 146 -9.41 31.93 2.97
N THR A 147 -10.52 31.20 2.91
CA THR A 147 -11.34 30.79 4.07
C THR A 147 -11.15 29.30 4.38
N ARG A 148 -10.64 28.49 3.43
CA ARG A 148 -10.39 27.05 3.60
C ARG A 148 -9.02 26.63 3.09
N ILE A 149 -8.42 25.63 3.73
CA ILE A 149 -7.14 25.04 3.27
C ILE A 149 -7.34 23.54 3.15
N HIS A 150 -7.15 23.01 1.93
CA HIS A 150 -7.20 21.58 1.66
C HIS A 150 -5.81 21.06 1.28
N ILE A 151 -5.33 20.07 2.02
CA ILE A 151 -4.03 19.46 1.82
C ILE A 151 -4.20 17.98 1.50
N TYR A 152 -3.56 17.55 0.42
CA TYR A 152 -3.63 16.19 -0.09
C TYR A 152 -2.24 15.57 -0.02
N ASP A 153 -2.09 14.46 0.71
CA ASP A 153 -0.91 13.62 0.51
C ASP A 153 -0.95 13.00 -0.89
N PHE A 154 0.24 12.70 -1.43
CA PHE A 154 0.36 12.10 -2.76
C PHE A 154 0.27 10.58 -2.69
N ASP A 155 1.25 9.95 -2.04
CA ASP A 155 1.40 8.50 -1.99
C ASP A 155 0.26 7.84 -1.20
N ALA A 156 -0.38 6.84 -1.79
CA ALA A 156 -1.52 6.08 -1.23
C ALA A 156 -2.74 6.93 -0.79
N THR A 157 -2.80 8.20 -1.21
CA THR A 157 -3.90 9.13 -0.92
C THR A 157 -4.52 9.65 -2.22
N LEU A 158 -3.81 10.52 -2.96
CA LEU A 158 -4.23 10.92 -4.31
C LEU A 158 -3.90 9.84 -5.34
N PHE A 159 -2.67 9.34 -5.27
CA PHE A 159 -2.11 8.38 -6.20
C PHE A 159 -1.85 7.05 -5.51
N LYS A 160 -2.24 5.96 -6.17
CA LYS A 160 -2.10 4.57 -5.71
C LYS A 160 -0.69 4.06 -5.93
N THR A 161 0.30 4.78 -5.40
CA THR A 161 1.71 4.41 -5.53
C THR A 161 1.90 2.92 -5.22
N PRO A 162 2.53 2.14 -6.12
CA PRO A 162 2.71 0.72 -5.89
C PRO A 162 3.56 0.47 -4.65
N LEU A 163 3.18 -0.54 -3.87
CA LEU A 163 3.97 -1.05 -2.76
C LEU A 163 4.87 -2.20 -3.23
N PRO A 164 5.94 -2.54 -2.48
CA PRO A 164 6.66 -3.79 -2.67
C PRO A 164 5.69 -4.99 -2.59
N ASN A 165 5.76 -5.90 -3.54
CA ASN A 165 4.80 -6.98 -3.69
C ASN A 165 5.06 -8.14 -2.71
N PRO A 166 4.17 -8.42 -1.74
CA PRO A 166 4.34 -9.49 -0.76
C PRO A 166 4.18 -10.90 -1.36
N ASP A 167 3.58 -11.03 -2.57
CA ASP A 167 3.56 -12.29 -3.30
C ASP A 167 4.90 -12.57 -4.00
N LEU A 168 5.73 -11.56 -4.19
CA LEU A 168 7.05 -11.68 -4.82
C LEU A 168 8.18 -11.68 -3.79
N LEU A 169 8.08 -10.82 -2.78
CA LEU A 169 9.16 -10.47 -1.85
C LEU A 169 8.89 -10.98 -0.43
N SER A 170 9.94 -11.44 0.24
CA SER A 170 9.88 -11.78 1.66
C SER A 170 9.74 -10.51 2.51
N THR A 171 9.22 -10.66 3.74
CA THR A 171 9.10 -9.53 4.68
C THR A 171 10.44 -8.84 4.95
N SER A 172 11.55 -9.59 4.94
CA SER A 172 12.89 -9.02 5.13
C SER A 172 13.36 -8.21 3.92
N ALA A 173 13.08 -8.67 2.69
CA ALA A 173 13.34 -7.88 1.48
C ALA A 173 12.53 -6.58 1.47
N ILE A 174 11.23 -6.65 1.76
CA ILE A 174 10.35 -5.47 1.85
C ILE A 174 10.91 -4.48 2.88
N SER A 175 11.31 -4.95 4.06
CA SER A 175 11.88 -4.07 5.10
C SER A 175 13.17 -3.38 4.66
N ILE A 176 14.01 -4.03 3.85
CA ILE A 176 15.22 -3.42 3.29
C ILE A 176 14.83 -2.38 2.25
N LEU A 177 13.93 -2.72 1.34
CA LEU A 177 13.47 -1.82 0.28
C LEU A 177 12.76 -0.60 0.85
N GLU A 178 11.91 -0.71 1.87
CA GLU A 178 11.21 0.46 2.44
C GLU A 178 12.13 1.38 3.27
N SER A 179 13.31 0.90 3.66
CA SER A 179 14.25 1.65 4.48
C SER A 179 15.02 2.68 3.63
N LEU A 180 15.03 3.94 4.09
CA LEU A 180 15.89 4.99 3.52
C LEU A 180 17.39 4.66 3.56
N ASN A 181 17.79 3.74 4.44
CA ASN A 181 19.19 3.33 4.63
C ASN A 181 19.45 1.91 4.10
N GLY A 182 18.48 1.33 3.39
CA GLY A 182 18.54 -0.02 2.85
C GLY A 182 19.48 -0.13 1.66
N LEU A 183 19.32 0.73 0.65
CA LEU A 183 20.18 0.76 -0.54
C LEU A 183 20.88 2.13 -0.70
N HIS A 184 21.74 2.24 -1.71
CA HIS A 184 22.57 3.43 -1.94
C HIS A 184 21.72 4.65 -2.32
N GLY A 185 20.80 4.48 -3.28
CA GLY A 185 19.83 5.51 -3.70
C GLY A 185 18.69 5.74 -2.69
N GLY A 186 18.76 5.11 -1.52
CA GLY A 186 17.68 5.07 -0.55
C GLY A 186 16.77 3.85 -0.73
N GLY A 187 15.54 3.95 -0.24
CA GLY A 187 14.54 2.89 -0.36
C GLY A 187 13.53 3.13 -1.48
N TRP A 188 12.51 2.28 -1.55
CA TRP A 188 11.36 2.31 -2.45
C TRP A 188 10.71 3.69 -2.58
N TRP A 189 10.66 4.42 -1.46
CA TRP A 189 10.07 5.76 -1.40
C TRP A 189 11.03 6.88 -1.83
N ALA A 190 12.34 6.63 -1.84
CA ALA A 190 13.36 7.59 -2.22
C ALA A 190 13.87 7.42 -3.65
N ASP A 191 13.70 6.23 -4.23
CA ASP A 191 14.11 5.91 -5.59
C ASP A 191 12.95 6.14 -6.57
N SER A 192 13.15 7.03 -7.53
CA SER A 192 12.11 7.43 -8.49
C SER A 192 11.72 6.30 -9.44
N ARG A 193 12.61 5.32 -9.66
CA ARG A 193 12.37 4.20 -10.59
C ARG A 193 11.12 3.40 -10.27
N PHE A 194 10.81 3.21 -8.98
CA PHE A 194 9.61 2.46 -8.56
C PHE A 194 8.31 3.20 -8.87
N LEU A 195 8.31 4.54 -8.81
CA LEU A 195 7.15 5.33 -9.23
C LEU A 195 7.07 5.40 -10.77
N PHE A 196 8.21 5.55 -11.46
CA PHE A 196 8.29 5.51 -12.93
C PHE A 196 7.81 4.17 -13.51
N GLY A 197 8.09 3.06 -12.83
CA GLY A 197 7.68 1.72 -13.24
C GLY A 197 6.18 1.43 -13.13
N THR A 198 5.38 2.37 -12.62
CA THR A 198 3.94 2.20 -12.47
C THR A 198 3.28 1.88 -13.81
N GLY A 199 2.41 0.87 -13.83
CA GLY A 199 1.62 0.49 -14.99
C GLY A 199 2.41 -0.23 -16.09
N GLU A 200 2.16 0.12 -17.35
CA GLU A 200 2.72 -0.52 -18.55
C GLU A 200 3.89 0.27 -19.16
N GLY A 201 4.47 1.18 -18.38
CA GLY A 201 5.59 2.02 -18.78
C GLY A 201 5.21 3.50 -18.92
N TYR A 202 6.20 4.36 -18.66
CA TYR A 202 6.02 5.79 -18.46
C TYR A 202 5.23 6.50 -19.57
N GLU A 203 5.63 6.37 -20.83
CA GLU A 203 4.97 7.09 -21.94
C GLU A 203 3.52 6.64 -22.16
N LYS A 204 3.26 5.33 -22.02
CA LYS A 204 1.90 4.79 -22.12
C LYS A 204 1.04 5.32 -20.98
N GLU A 205 1.51 5.22 -19.75
CA GLU A 205 0.77 5.73 -18.59
C GLU A 205 0.53 7.23 -18.69
N ARG A 206 1.54 8.00 -19.09
CA ARG A 206 1.42 9.44 -19.27
C ARG A 206 0.31 9.81 -20.25
N SER A 207 0.22 9.10 -21.37
CA SER A 207 -0.83 9.33 -22.39
C SER A 207 -2.26 9.07 -21.88
N ARG A 208 -2.42 8.16 -20.90
CA ARG A 208 -3.70 7.85 -20.26
C ARG A 208 -3.84 8.42 -18.85
N ALA A 209 -2.97 9.37 -18.49
CA ALA A 209 -2.93 9.98 -17.17
C ALA A 209 -2.93 8.95 -16.01
N TRP A 210 -2.20 7.85 -16.14
CA TRP A 210 -2.15 6.75 -15.16
C TRP A 210 -3.54 6.27 -14.74
N GLU A 211 -4.43 6.05 -15.70
CA GLU A 211 -5.79 5.57 -15.46
C GLU A 211 -5.83 4.35 -14.53
N GLY A 212 -6.74 4.38 -13.55
CA GLY A 212 -6.88 3.34 -12.55
C GLY A 212 -5.86 3.40 -11.41
N TRP A 213 -4.82 4.25 -11.48
CA TRP A 213 -3.85 4.46 -10.41
C TRP A 213 -4.14 5.70 -9.55
N TRP A 214 -5.27 6.37 -9.76
CA TRP A 214 -5.74 7.46 -8.89
C TRP A 214 -6.85 6.97 -7.97
N ASP A 215 -6.93 7.51 -6.76
CA ASP A 215 -8.17 7.44 -5.98
C ASP A 215 -9.14 8.49 -6.55
N GLU A 216 -10.04 8.04 -7.43
CA GLU A 216 -10.96 8.94 -8.13
C GLU A 216 -11.88 9.73 -7.17
N LYS A 217 -12.14 9.22 -5.96
CA LYS A 217 -12.91 9.98 -4.94
C LYS A 217 -12.11 11.15 -4.42
N VAL A 218 -10.83 10.94 -4.11
CA VAL A 218 -9.94 12.01 -3.62
C VAL A 218 -9.63 13.00 -4.76
N VAL A 219 -9.49 12.52 -6.00
CA VAL A 219 -9.37 13.36 -7.20
C VAL A 219 -10.60 14.27 -7.38
N GLU A 220 -11.81 13.76 -7.18
CA GLU A 220 -13.03 14.57 -7.24
C GLU A 220 -13.02 15.67 -6.17
N LEU A 221 -12.63 15.34 -4.94
CA LEU A 221 -12.47 16.34 -3.86
C LEU A 221 -11.42 17.39 -4.19
N ALA A 222 -10.29 16.99 -4.80
CA ALA A 222 -9.26 17.92 -5.25
C ALA A 222 -9.79 18.87 -6.34
N ARG A 223 -10.58 18.37 -7.30
CA ARG A 223 -11.22 19.19 -8.33
C ARG A 223 -12.26 20.16 -7.77
N LEU A 224 -13.00 19.76 -6.74
CA LEU A 224 -13.92 20.66 -6.04
C LEU A 224 -13.14 21.79 -5.35
N SER A 225 -12.02 21.47 -4.71
CA SER A 225 -11.12 22.45 -4.09
C SER A 225 -10.55 23.43 -5.12
N GLN A 226 -10.10 22.93 -6.27
CA GLN A 226 -9.57 23.74 -7.38
C GLN A 226 -10.61 24.73 -7.94
N LYS A 227 -11.92 24.40 -7.86
CA LYS A 227 -13.01 25.27 -8.35
C LYS A 227 -13.44 26.32 -7.35
N ASP A 228 -13.14 26.14 -6.05
CA ASP A 228 -13.53 27.08 -5.00
C ASP A 228 -12.46 28.17 -4.85
N PRO A 229 -12.73 29.42 -5.25
CA PRO A 229 -11.74 30.50 -5.17
C PRO A 229 -11.37 30.88 -3.72
N GLU A 230 -12.13 30.45 -2.71
CA GLU A 230 -11.81 30.67 -1.30
C GLU A 230 -11.00 29.53 -0.67
N THR A 231 -10.71 28.48 -1.44
CA THR A 231 -9.96 27.32 -0.97
C THR A 231 -8.53 27.36 -1.51
N LEU A 232 -7.56 27.27 -0.59
CA LEU A 232 -6.17 26.99 -0.93
C LEU A 232 -5.96 25.48 -1.03
N SER A 233 -5.60 24.99 -2.20
CA SER A 233 -5.41 23.58 -2.50
C SER A 233 -3.92 23.22 -2.64
N ILE A 234 -3.46 22.22 -1.89
CA ILE A 234 -2.03 21.88 -1.82
C ILE A 234 -1.82 20.37 -1.90
N VAL A 235 -0.87 19.94 -2.74
CA VAL A 235 -0.27 18.61 -2.62
C VAL A 235 0.94 18.70 -1.70
N LEU A 236 1.00 17.84 -0.68
CA LEU A 236 2.11 17.81 0.29
C LEU A 236 2.61 16.38 0.50
N THR A 237 3.79 16.08 -0.04
CA THR A 237 4.38 14.72 0.00
C THR A 237 5.72 14.68 0.74
N GLY A 238 6.04 13.50 1.28
CA GLY A 238 7.37 13.20 1.84
C GLY A 238 8.43 12.88 0.80
N ARG A 239 8.07 12.79 -0.50
CA ARG A 239 9.01 12.56 -1.61
C ARG A 239 9.98 13.73 -1.76
N ARG A 240 11.23 13.43 -2.11
CA ARG A 240 12.30 14.42 -2.30
C ARG A 240 12.08 15.23 -3.57
N ALA A 241 12.24 16.55 -3.46
CA ALA A 241 12.06 17.45 -4.59
C ALA A 241 13.07 17.20 -5.71
N GLU A 242 14.33 16.90 -5.38
CA GLU A 242 15.39 16.69 -6.38
C GLU A 242 15.09 15.52 -7.32
N GLU A 243 14.42 14.48 -6.81
CA GLU A 243 14.16 13.22 -7.53
C GLU A 243 12.76 13.15 -8.16
N PHE A 244 11.73 13.65 -7.49
CA PHE A 244 10.34 13.34 -7.84
C PHE A 244 9.57 14.50 -8.47
N LYS A 245 10.11 15.71 -8.39
CA LYS A 245 9.39 16.94 -8.75
C LYS A 245 8.88 16.96 -10.18
N HIS A 246 9.73 16.59 -11.15
CA HIS A 246 9.32 16.55 -12.54
C HIS A 246 8.25 15.47 -12.80
N LEU A 247 8.44 14.28 -12.22
CA LEU A 247 7.52 13.16 -12.38
C LEU A 247 6.15 13.46 -11.78
N ILE A 248 6.07 13.86 -10.50
CA ILE A 248 4.81 14.14 -9.82
C ILE A 248 4.04 15.25 -10.54
N ARG A 249 4.72 16.31 -11.00
CA ARG A 249 4.04 17.35 -11.79
C ARG A 249 3.49 16.82 -13.10
N THR A 250 4.28 16.04 -13.84
CA THR A 250 3.81 15.44 -15.09
C THR A 250 2.57 14.57 -14.87
N MET A 251 2.51 13.84 -13.75
CA MET A 251 1.35 13.02 -13.38
C MET A 251 0.12 13.89 -13.06
N LEU A 252 0.29 14.95 -12.26
CA LEU A 252 -0.78 15.88 -11.92
C LEU A 252 -1.30 16.62 -13.16
N ASP A 253 -0.40 17.08 -14.03
CA ASP A 253 -0.72 17.78 -15.27
C ASP A 253 -1.48 16.87 -16.25
N ALA A 254 -1.04 15.63 -16.42
CA ALA A 254 -1.74 14.64 -17.25
C ALA A 254 -3.17 14.36 -16.73
N LYS A 255 -3.38 14.42 -15.42
CA LYS A 255 -4.70 14.25 -14.78
C LYS A 255 -5.52 15.55 -14.70
N GLU A 256 -4.96 16.64 -15.22
CA GLU A 256 -5.52 18.01 -15.19
C GLU A 256 -5.80 18.52 -13.77
N LEU A 257 -5.00 18.08 -12.79
CA LEU A 257 -5.10 18.51 -11.40
C LEU A 257 -4.20 19.72 -11.14
N LYS A 258 -4.81 20.89 -10.99
CA LYS A 258 -4.10 22.16 -10.77
C LYS A 258 -4.25 22.57 -9.31
N PHE A 259 -3.15 22.47 -8.58
CA PHE A 259 -3.05 22.91 -7.19
C PHE A 259 -2.34 24.26 -7.11
N ASP A 260 -2.66 25.04 -6.08
CA ASP A 260 -1.97 26.31 -5.80
C ASP A 260 -0.50 26.09 -5.43
N ALA A 261 -0.20 24.94 -4.80
CA ALA A 261 1.16 24.52 -4.50
C ALA A 261 1.31 22.99 -4.54
N VAL A 262 2.47 22.54 -5.05
CA VAL A 262 2.90 21.14 -4.99
C VAL A 262 4.20 21.10 -4.21
N ILE A 263 4.11 20.75 -2.92
CA ILE A 263 5.19 20.83 -1.96
C ILE A 263 5.79 19.44 -1.75
N LEU A 264 7.06 19.30 -2.15
CA LEU A 264 7.90 18.12 -1.95
C LEU A 264 8.97 18.42 -0.91
N ARG A 265 9.44 17.37 -0.24
CA ARG A 265 10.48 17.49 0.80
C ARG A 265 11.79 17.99 0.20
N LYS A 266 12.31 19.08 0.76
CA LYS A 266 13.68 19.56 0.48
C LYS A 266 14.59 18.99 1.55
N ASP A 267 15.58 18.18 1.18
CA ASP A 267 16.46 17.54 2.15
C ASP A 267 17.51 18.54 2.66
N LEU A 268 17.13 19.32 3.69
CA LEU A 268 18.04 20.34 4.20
C LEU A 268 19.11 19.79 5.15
N ASN A 269 18.91 18.67 5.86
CA ASN A 269 19.91 18.10 6.80
C ASN A 269 19.69 16.62 7.25
N GLY A 270 18.87 15.82 6.55
CA GLY A 270 18.75 14.36 6.81
C GLY A 270 18.20 13.91 8.17
N GLY A 271 17.89 14.81 9.11
CA GLY A 271 17.45 14.48 10.47
C GLY A 271 15.95 14.66 10.76
N GLU A 272 15.19 15.32 9.89
CA GLU A 272 13.76 15.58 10.11
C GLU A 272 12.91 14.42 9.61
N SER A 273 11.98 13.92 10.43
CA SER A 273 11.01 12.92 10.00
C SER A 273 9.96 13.54 9.06
N THR A 274 9.39 12.73 8.15
CA THR A 274 8.33 13.18 7.21
C THR A 274 7.18 13.89 7.92
N LEU A 275 6.76 13.38 9.09
CA LEU A 275 5.69 13.98 9.89
C LEU A 275 6.07 15.36 10.44
N GLN A 276 7.33 15.54 10.87
CA GLN A 276 7.82 16.84 11.35
C GLN A 276 7.86 17.85 10.21
N TYR A 277 8.45 17.47 9.07
CA TYR A 277 8.51 18.31 7.88
C TYR A 277 7.12 18.79 7.46
N LYS A 278 6.19 17.84 7.25
CA LYS A 278 4.81 18.16 6.87
C LYS A 278 4.13 19.04 7.92
N SER A 279 4.31 18.75 9.22
CA SER A 279 3.73 19.56 10.30
C SER A 279 4.26 20.99 10.31
N THR A 280 5.55 21.19 10.02
CA THR A 280 6.18 22.52 9.91
C THR A 280 5.55 23.30 8.75
N VAL A 281 5.47 22.70 7.56
CA VAL A 281 4.83 23.31 6.37
C VAL A 281 3.38 23.72 6.68
N ILE A 282 2.58 22.79 7.21
CA ILE A 282 1.17 23.03 7.54
C ILE A 282 1.05 24.18 8.55
N SER A 283 1.88 24.17 9.60
CA SER A 283 1.89 25.20 10.63
C SER A 283 2.15 26.59 10.04
N GLU A 284 3.19 26.75 9.22
CA GLU A 284 3.53 28.05 8.63
C GLU A 284 2.43 28.56 7.68
N ILE A 285 1.82 27.67 6.88
CA ILE A 285 0.70 28.03 5.99
C ILE A 285 -0.53 28.48 6.79
N VAL A 286 -0.93 27.72 7.81
CA VAL A 286 -2.11 28.05 8.64
C VAL A 286 -1.92 29.32 9.46
N LYS A 287 -0.68 29.65 9.85
CA LYS A 287 -0.32 30.93 10.50
C LYS A 287 -0.38 32.11 9.53
N TYR A 288 -0.03 31.89 8.27
CA TYR A 288 -0.04 32.92 7.23
C TYR A 288 -1.47 33.24 6.78
N TYR A 289 -2.26 32.25 6.38
CA TYR A 289 -3.66 32.42 5.96
C TYR A 289 -4.61 32.53 7.17
N LYS A 290 -4.51 33.65 7.89
CA LYS A 290 -5.25 33.88 9.15
C LYS A 290 -6.76 33.93 9.00
N MET A 291 -7.28 34.17 7.79
CA MET A 291 -8.73 34.16 7.52
C MET A 291 -9.28 32.76 7.30
N ALA A 292 -8.42 31.75 7.07
CA ALA A 292 -8.87 30.39 6.93
C ALA A 292 -9.52 29.91 8.23
N THR A 293 -10.77 29.48 8.19
CA THR A 293 -11.50 28.91 9.34
C THR A 293 -11.57 27.40 9.27
N GLU A 294 -11.25 26.81 8.12
CA GLU A 294 -11.31 25.36 7.89
C GLU A 294 -9.99 24.84 7.34
N VAL A 295 -9.51 23.71 7.89
CA VAL A 295 -8.36 22.96 7.36
C VAL A 295 -8.75 21.50 7.23
N THR A 296 -8.66 20.95 6.02
CA THR A 296 -8.90 19.53 5.75
C THR A 296 -7.63 18.90 5.20
N ILE A 297 -7.20 17.79 5.81
CA ILE A 297 -6.02 17.04 5.37
C ILE A 297 -6.43 15.63 5.00
N TYR A 298 -6.07 15.18 3.81
CA TYR A 298 -6.23 13.79 3.34
C TYR A 298 -4.89 13.07 3.47
N GLU A 299 -4.83 11.97 4.23
CA GLU A 299 -3.60 11.23 4.53
C GLU A 299 -3.91 9.74 4.77
N ASP A 300 -3.09 8.84 4.24
CA ASP A 300 -3.28 7.38 4.33
C ASP A 300 -2.79 6.80 5.66
N LYS A 301 -1.71 7.36 6.24
CA LYS A 301 -1.09 6.82 7.44
C LYS A 301 -1.76 7.34 8.70
N ALA A 302 -2.47 6.46 9.41
CA ALA A 302 -3.08 6.73 10.71
C ALA A 302 -2.13 7.41 11.72
N LYS A 303 -0.84 7.03 11.75
CA LYS A 303 0.17 7.68 12.61
C LYS A 303 0.44 9.14 12.21
N GLN A 304 0.54 9.43 10.91
CA GLN A 304 0.69 10.80 10.42
C GLN A 304 -0.58 11.60 10.68
N ALA A 305 -1.75 11.03 10.36
CA ALA A 305 -3.04 11.64 10.62
C ALA A 305 -3.22 12.03 12.09
N ALA A 306 -2.91 11.12 13.03
CA ALA A 306 -2.91 11.42 14.46
C ALA A 306 -1.93 12.54 14.84
N GLY A 307 -0.75 12.56 14.21
CA GLY A 307 0.23 13.63 14.35
C GLY A 307 -0.30 15.00 13.89
N PHE A 308 -0.93 15.07 12.72
CA PHE A 308 -1.53 16.31 12.22
C PHE A 308 -2.68 16.81 13.08
N ARG A 309 -3.57 15.92 13.54
CA ARG A 309 -4.62 16.29 14.51
C ARG A 309 -4.04 16.88 15.79
N LYS A 310 -2.89 16.35 16.26
CA LYS A 310 -2.17 16.92 17.40
C LYS A 310 -1.60 18.30 17.05
N SER A 311 -0.91 18.47 15.92
CA SER A 311 -0.34 19.75 15.49
C SER A 311 -1.40 20.85 15.33
N LEU A 312 -2.52 20.55 14.64
CA LEU A 312 -3.63 21.49 14.44
C LEU A 312 -4.32 21.87 15.76
N ARG A 313 -4.45 20.94 16.71
CA ARG A 313 -4.94 21.24 18.06
C ARG A 313 -4.04 22.26 18.78
N HIS A 314 -2.72 22.11 18.66
CA HIS A 314 -1.77 23.07 19.25
C HIS A 314 -1.86 24.43 18.57
N LEU A 315 -2.08 24.47 17.25
CA LEU A 315 -2.30 25.73 16.53
C LEU A 315 -3.55 26.44 17.02
N ARG A 316 -4.65 25.71 17.21
CA ARG A 316 -5.92 26.24 17.74
C ARG A 316 -5.76 26.88 19.12
N THR A 317 -5.03 26.21 20.03
CA THR A 317 -4.91 26.64 21.43
C THR A 317 -3.81 27.67 21.68
N ARG A 318 -2.63 27.51 21.07
CA ARG A 318 -1.46 28.37 21.36
C ARG A 318 -1.40 29.65 20.53
N TYR A 319 -2.05 29.67 19.36
CA TYR A 319 -2.00 30.82 18.44
C TYR A 319 -3.35 31.52 18.31
N HIS A 320 -4.25 31.34 19.29
CA HIS A 320 -5.57 31.98 19.36
C HIS A 320 -6.44 31.80 18.09
N ARG A 321 -6.25 30.71 17.34
CA ARG A 321 -7.08 30.35 16.18
C ARG A 321 -8.36 29.65 16.64
N ALA A 322 -9.09 30.25 17.60
CA ALA A 322 -10.20 29.60 18.31
C ALA A 322 -11.32 29.09 17.37
N ASN A 323 -11.56 29.80 16.27
CA ASN A 323 -12.58 29.45 15.28
C ASN A 323 -12.09 28.47 14.20
N LEU A 324 -10.85 27.98 14.29
CA LEU A 324 -10.32 27.01 13.34
C LEU A 324 -10.96 25.64 13.57
N VAL A 325 -11.81 25.24 12.63
CA VAL A 325 -12.29 23.88 12.47
C VAL A 325 -11.27 23.13 11.63
N TYR A 326 -10.97 21.89 12.00
CA TYR A 326 -10.08 21.07 11.21
C TYR A 326 -10.54 19.62 11.17
N ASP A 327 -10.30 18.97 10.04
CA ASP A 327 -10.47 17.54 9.86
C ASP A 327 -9.22 16.93 9.23
N VAL A 328 -8.94 15.68 9.62
CA VAL A 328 -7.89 14.88 9.02
C VAL A 328 -8.54 13.57 8.62
N VAL A 329 -8.81 13.45 7.33
CA VAL A 329 -9.50 12.33 6.71
C VAL A 329 -8.47 11.24 6.45
N GLU A 330 -8.61 10.13 7.15
CA GLU A 330 -7.81 8.93 6.90
C GLU A 330 -8.34 8.26 5.63
N VAL A 331 -7.54 8.33 4.56
CA VAL A 331 -7.89 7.71 3.27
C VAL A 331 -7.48 6.25 3.30
N TYR A 332 -8.43 5.36 3.00
CA TYR A 332 -8.15 3.94 2.86
C TYR A 332 -8.36 3.53 1.41
N ASP A 333 -7.30 3.06 0.78
CA ASP A 333 -7.35 2.52 -0.57
C ASP A 333 -6.69 1.13 -0.62
N PRO A 334 -7.29 0.15 -1.34
CA PRO A 334 -6.62 -1.12 -1.64
C PRO A 334 -5.23 -0.91 -2.24
N GLN A 335 -4.28 -1.65 -1.68
CA GLN A 335 -2.89 -1.66 -2.12
C GLN A 335 -2.79 -2.11 -3.58
N LYS A 336 -1.89 -1.46 -4.32
CA LYS A 336 -1.46 -1.88 -5.65
C LYS A 336 0.00 -2.26 -5.65
N TYR A 337 0.36 -3.13 -6.58
CA TYR A 337 1.71 -3.63 -6.76
C TYR A 337 2.09 -3.48 -8.23
N LEU A 338 3.40 -3.47 -8.51
CA LEU A 338 3.89 -3.50 -9.88
C LEU A 338 3.66 -4.89 -10.49
N ASP A 339 3.76 -4.96 -11.82
CA ASP A 339 3.90 -6.26 -12.49
C ASP A 339 5.13 -6.98 -11.92
N PRO A 340 5.04 -8.27 -11.54
CA PRO A 340 6.15 -8.95 -10.87
C PRO A 340 7.46 -8.98 -11.66
N LEU A 341 7.42 -8.99 -13.00
CA LEU A 341 8.62 -8.99 -13.82
C LEU A 341 9.24 -7.59 -13.89
N VAL A 342 8.41 -6.56 -14.00
CA VAL A 342 8.86 -5.16 -13.91
C VAL A 342 9.48 -4.90 -12.54
N GLU A 343 8.80 -5.31 -11.47
CA GLU A 343 9.28 -5.15 -10.10
C GLU A 343 10.63 -5.83 -9.88
N LEU A 344 10.77 -7.09 -10.31
CA LEU A 344 12.02 -7.82 -10.24
C LEU A 344 13.16 -7.06 -10.94
N SER A 345 12.93 -6.62 -12.18
CA SER A 345 13.94 -5.89 -12.95
C SER A 345 14.36 -4.58 -12.27
N LEU A 346 13.41 -3.84 -11.69
CA LEU A 346 13.73 -2.60 -10.96
C LEU A 346 14.53 -2.87 -9.69
N ILE A 347 14.22 -3.94 -8.96
CA ILE A 347 14.96 -4.34 -7.77
C ILE A 347 16.38 -4.79 -8.13
N GLU A 348 16.55 -5.56 -9.21
CA GLU A 348 17.86 -5.96 -9.71
C GLU A 348 18.73 -4.75 -10.05
N ASN A 349 18.18 -3.77 -10.77
CA ASN A 349 18.89 -2.52 -11.09
C ASN A 349 19.25 -1.73 -9.82
N ALA A 350 18.36 -1.67 -8.83
CA ALA A 350 18.64 -0.98 -7.57
C ALA A 350 19.75 -1.67 -6.74
N ILE A 351 19.80 -3.01 -6.79
CA ILE A 351 20.87 -3.83 -6.19
C ILE A 351 22.19 -3.60 -6.92
N GLU A 352 22.19 -3.59 -8.24
CA GLU A 352 23.37 -3.34 -9.06
C GLU A 352 23.97 -1.95 -8.76
N ASP A 353 23.15 -0.90 -8.77
CA ASP A 353 23.60 0.46 -8.43
C ASP A 353 24.18 0.54 -7.03
N HIS A 354 23.55 -0.14 -6.06
CA HIS A 354 24.08 -0.20 -4.70
C HIS A 354 25.47 -0.84 -4.66
N ASN A 355 25.64 -1.98 -5.34
CA ASN A 355 26.91 -2.69 -5.35
C ASN A 355 28.00 -1.93 -6.12
N ASN A 356 27.64 -1.24 -7.21
CA ASN A 356 28.56 -0.37 -7.95
C ASN A 356 29.00 0.83 -7.11
N ALA A 357 28.09 1.44 -6.36
CA ALA A 357 28.41 2.51 -5.42
C ALA A 357 29.29 2.03 -4.26
N ALA A 358 29.08 0.80 -3.78
CA ALA A 358 29.94 0.15 -2.79
C ALA A 358 31.35 -0.07 -3.31
N ALA A 359 31.50 -0.64 -4.51
CA ALA A 359 32.79 -0.87 -5.15
C ALA A 359 33.54 0.43 -5.42
N SER A 360 32.81 1.51 -5.71
CA SER A 360 33.37 2.84 -5.97
C SER A 360 33.64 3.65 -4.68
N GLY A 361 33.30 3.12 -3.51
CA GLY A 361 33.50 3.81 -2.22
C GLY A 361 32.61 5.04 -2.01
N ILE A 362 31.51 5.17 -2.75
CA ILE A 362 30.60 6.34 -2.72
C ILE A 362 29.28 6.07 -1.98
N LEU A 363 29.18 4.97 -1.24
CA LEU A 363 28.00 4.69 -0.42
C LEU A 363 27.71 5.85 0.53
N SER A 364 26.43 6.18 0.68
CA SER A 364 25.98 7.17 1.66
C SER A 364 26.45 6.76 3.07
N PRO A 365 26.87 7.71 3.92
CA PRO A 365 27.34 7.41 5.27
C PRO A 365 26.34 6.60 6.10
N ASN A 366 25.04 6.77 5.85
CA ASN A 366 23.98 6.11 6.59
C ASN A 366 23.59 4.73 6.01
N THR A 367 24.13 4.34 4.85
CA THR A 367 23.86 3.03 4.25
C THR A 367 24.55 1.92 5.05
N ARG A 368 23.76 0.93 5.49
CA ARG A 368 24.21 -0.10 6.46
C ARG A 368 24.96 -1.26 5.84
N TYR A 369 24.68 -1.54 4.57
CA TYR A 369 25.17 -2.73 3.89
C TYR A 369 26.26 -2.35 2.90
N SER A 370 27.36 -3.11 2.89
CA SER A 370 28.46 -2.94 1.94
C SER A 370 28.25 -3.75 0.67
N HIS A 371 27.38 -4.76 0.72
CA HIS A 371 27.01 -5.57 -0.44
C HIS A 371 25.62 -6.17 -0.22
N VAL A 372 24.84 -6.23 -1.29
CA VAL A 372 23.51 -6.85 -1.29
C VAL A 372 23.35 -7.75 -2.51
N SER A 373 22.58 -8.82 -2.37
CA SER A 373 22.25 -9.72 -3.49
C SER A 373 20.84 -10.28 -3.36
N LEU A 374 20.25 -10.63 -4.50
CA LEU A 374 18.97 -11.31 -4.51
C LEU A 374 19.16 -12.79 -4.18
N GLY A 375 18.26 -13.34 -3.37
CA GLY A 375 18.21 -14.75 -3.01
C GLY A 375 16.79 -15.28 -3.03
N LYS A 376 16.66 -16.59 -2.88
CA LYS A 376 15.38 -17.29 -2.79
C LYS A 376 15.16 -17.82 -1.38
N GLU A 377 13.96 -17.62 -0.84
CA GLU A 377 13.52 -18.17 0.44
C GLU A 377 12.33 -19.09 0.20
N VAL A 378 12.45 -20.38 0.53
CA VAL A 378 11.31 -21.31 0.47
C VAL A 378 10.47 -21.13 1.72
N ILE A 379 9.22 -20.70 1.54
CA ILE A 379 8.27 -20.45 2.62
C ILE A 379 7.60 -21.75 3.05
N CYS A 380 7.09 -22.49 2.07
CA CYS A 380 6.42 -23.76 2.29
C CYS A 380 6.58 -24.70 1.09
N SER A 381 6.43 -25.98 1.35
CA SER A 381 6.53 -27.04 0.35
C SER A 381 5.48 -28.12 0.62
N GLY A 382 5.08 -28.86 -0.42
CA GLY A 382 4.13 -29.96 -0.31
C GLY A 382 3.18 -29.99 -1.51
N TYR A 383 1.99 -30.53 -1.30
CA TYR A 383 0.92 -30.56 -2.31
C TYR A 383 0.18 -29.22 -2.29
N LEU A 384 0.70 -28.24 -3.01
CA LEU A 384 0.16 -26.88 -3.04
C LEU A 384 -1.02 -26.80 -4.00
N LEU A 385 -2.12 -26.18 -3.56
CA LEU A 385 -3.31 -26.01 -4.37
C LEU A 385 -3.13 -24.88 -5.39
N ASP A 386 -3.78 -25.02 -6.54
CA ASP A 386 -3.97 -23.86 -7.41
C ASP A 386 -4.99 -22.86 -6.81
N ARG A 387 -5.00 -21.62 -7.30
CA ARG A 387 -5.87 -20.55 -6.78
C ARG A 387 -7.37 -20.85 -6.93
N LEU A 388 -7.79 -21.53 -7.99
CA LEU A 388 -9.20 -21.89 -8.21
C LEU A 388 -9.63 -23.00 -7.24
N SER A 389 -8.78 -24.00 -7.07
CA SER A 389 -8.93 -25.09 -6.10
C SER A 389 -9.03 -24.55 -4.68
N TYR A 390 -8.10 -23.68 -4.25
CA TYR A 390 -8.17 -23.02 -2.95
C TYR A 390 -9.48 -22.23 -2.77
N LYS A 391 -9.87 -21.42 -3.76
CA LYS A 391 -11.11 -20.64 -3.72
C LYS A 391 -12.34 -21.53 -3.52
N ARG A 392 -12.43 -22.66 -4.24
CA ARG A 392 -13.55 -23.61 -4.10
C ARG A 392 -13.64 -24.18 -2.68
N VAL A 393 -12.51 -24.54 -2.07
CA VAL A 393 -12.50 -25.00 -0.66
C VAL A 393 -12.90 -23.88 0.28
N LEU A 394 -12.37 -22.67 0.08
CA LEU A 394 -12.70 -21.50 0.88
C LEU A 394 -14.21 -21.19 0.84
N ASP A 395 -14.81 -21.20 -0.35
CA ASP A 395 -16.24 -20.96 -0.54
C ASP A 395 -17.08 -22.00 0.24
N VAL A 396 -16.70 -23.27 0.22
CA VAL A 396 -17.40 -24.32 1.00
C VAL A 396 -17.26 -24.09 2.50
N VAL A 397 -16.07 -23.76 3.00
CA VAL A 397 -15.86 -23.48 4.44
C VAL A 397 -16.64 -22.25 4.89
N LEU A 398 -16.73 -21.22 4.05
CA LEU A 398 -17.49 -20.00 4.33
C LEU A 398 -19.00 -20.25 4.31
N ASN A 399 -19.50 -21.02 3.33
CA ASN A 399 -20.92 -21.34 3.18
C ASN A 399 -21.45 -22.24 4.29
N HIS A 400 -20.58 -23.02 4.95
CA HIS A 400 -20.95 -23.84 6.10
C HIS A 400 -21.03 -23.05 7.42
N GLU A 401 -20.98 -21.71 7.37
CA GLU A 401 -21.04 -20.77 8.51
C GLU A 401 -20.03 -21.05 9.63
N LEU A 402 -19.00 -21.86 9.38
CA LEU A 402 -17.99 -22.20 10.39
C LEU A 402 -17.20 -20.97 10.83
N ILE A 403 -17.05 -19.98 9.95
CA ILE A 403 -16.43 -18.69 10.28
C ILE A 403 -17.50 -17.72 10.81
N THR A 404 -17.84 -17.84 12.09
CA THR A 404 -18.68 -16.83 12.74
C THR A 404 -17.86 -15.56 13.02
N LYS A 405 -18.23 -14.46 12.38
CA LYS A 405 -17.72 -13.12 12.75
C LYS A 405 -18.23 -12.79 14.15
N ARG A 406 -17.46 -13.10 15.20
CA ARG A 406 -17.77 -12.61 16.55
C ARG A 406 -17.72 -11.09 16.54
N ALA A 407 -18.85 -10.44 16.88
CA ALA A 407 -18.91 -9.01 17.15
C ALA A 407 -17.82 -8.62 18.17
N GLY A 408 -16.97 -7.66 17.80
CA GLY A 408 -15.85 -7.19 18.64
C GLY A 408 -14.51 -7.90 18.45
N SER A 409 -14.39 -8.88 17.53
CA SER A 409 -13.05 -9.39 17.16
C SER A 409 -12.28 -8.30 16.41
N PRO A 410 -10.96 -8.11 16.68
CA PRO A 410 -10.17 -7.14 15.94
C PRO A 410 -10.24 -7.41 14.43
N PRO A 411 -10.41 -6.38 13.60
CA PRO A 411 -10.19 -6.52 12.17
C PRO A 411 -8.78 -7.10 11.96
N ASN A 412 -8.65 -8.15 11.14
CA ASN A 412 -7.41 -8.89 10.86
C ASN A 412 -6.91 -9.90 11.92
N SER A 413 -7.80 -10.44 12.76
CA SER A 413 -7.45 -11.54 13.69
C SER A 413 -7.33 -12.92 13.04
N VAL A 414 -7.96 -13.11 11.88
CA VAL A 414 -7.92 -14.35 11.07
C VAL A 414 -7.02 -14.14 9.87
N LYS A 415 -6.10 -15.07 9.63
CA LYS A 415 -5.26 -15.19 8.44
C LYS A 415 -5.86 -16.27 7.54
N PHE A 416 -6.11 -15.93 6.28
CA PHE A 416 -6.44 -16.90 5.24
C PHE A 416 -5.14 -17.43 4.64
N GLU A 417 -5.03 -18.74 4.47
CA GLU A 417 -3.77 -19.40 4.05
C GLU A 417 -3.62 -19.51 2.52
N ALA A 418 -4.20 -18.59 1.75
CA ALA A 418 -4.24 -18.66 0.29
C ALA A 418 -2.87 -18.91 -0.37
N ASP A 419 -1.79 -18.39 0.23
CA ASP A 419 -0.45 -18.41 -0.36
C ASP A 419 0.35 -19.71 -0.10
N CYS A 420 -0.08 -20.49 0.90
CA CYS A 420 0.53 -21.77 1.30
C CYS A 420 -0.52 -22.88 1.51
N ALA A 421 -1.73 -22.72 0.96
CA ALA A 421 -2.77 -23.71 1.10
C ALA A 421 -2.37 -24.98 0.34
N GLY A 422 -2.12 -26.04 1.11
CA GLY A 422 -1.84 -27.36 0.59
C GLY A 422 -2.57 -28.42 1.41
N VAL A 423 -2.72 -29.60 0.81
CA VAL A 423 -3.31 -30.78 1.48
C VAL A 423 -2.49 -31.25 2.68
N PHE A 424 -1.21 -30.92 2.66
CA PHE A 424 -0.39 -30.64 3.82
C PHE A 424 0.81 -29.85 3.32
N SER A 425 1.26 -28.86 4.09
CA SER A 425 2.44 -28.07 3.75
C SER A 425 3.44 -28.09 4.90
N SER A 426 4.70 -28.34 4.60
CA SER A 426 5.81 -28.21 5.54
C SER A 426 6.50 -26.86 5.34
N LYS A 427 7.11 -26.32 6.39
CA LYS A 427 7.91 -25.09 6.29
C LYS A 427 9.26 -25.42 5.65
N GLY A 428 9.71 -24.59 4.72
CA GLY A 428 10.99 -24.77 4.03
C GLY A 428 10.92 -25.66 2.79
N PRO A 429 12.08 -26.16 2.30
CA PRO A 429 12.19 -26.95 1.07
C PRO A 429 11.37 -28.25 1.08
N LEU A 430 11.19 -28.87 -0.08
CA LEU A 430 10.62 -30.22 -0.17
C LEU A 430 11.49 -31.22 0.61
N SER A 431 10.82 -32.20 1.23
CA SER A 431 11.50 -33.30 1.90
C SER A 431 12.08 -34.29 0.87
N PRO A 432 13.10 -35.09 1.24
CA PRO A 432 13.69 -36.09 0.34
C PRO A 432 12.68 -37.09 -0.25
N GLN A 433 11.56 -37.32 0.43
CA GLN A 433 10.47 -38.18 -0.01
C GLN A 433 9.62 -37.54 -1.11
N LEU A 434 9.39 -36.23 -1.04
CA LEU A 434 8.56 -35.50 -2.01
C LEU A 434 9.37 -34.91 -3.16
N GLU A 435 10.69 -34.74 -3.02
CA GLU A 435 11.57 -34.21 -4.06
C GLU A 435 11.47 -34.98 -5.39
N PRO A 436 11.44 -36.34 -5.43
CA PRO A 436 11.27 -37.09 -6.67
C PRO A 436 9.91 -36.87 -7.34
N LEU A 437 8.92 -36.37 -6.60
CA LEU A 437 7.56 -36.10 -7.09
C LEU A 437 7.35 -34.65 -7.49
N ARG A 438 8.39 -33.78 -7.46
CA ARG A 438 8.26 -32.37 -7.83
C ARG A 438 7.56 -32.22 -9.19
N GLY A 439 6.50 -31.42 -9.22
CA GLY A 439 5.67 -31.19 -10.40
C GLY A 439 4.54 -32.21 -10.61
N ALA A 440 4.50 -33.30 -9.83
CA ALA A 440 3.41 -34.27 -9.87
C ALA A 440 2.09 -33.59 -9.49
N LYS A 441 1.05 -33.86 -10.29
CA LYS A 441 -0.30 -33.37 -10.07
C LYS A 441 -1.10 -34.42 -9.33
N VAL A 442 -1.88 -34.00 -8.35
CA VAL A 442 -2.75 -34.88 -7.57
C VAL A 442 -4.12 -34.22 -7.42
N ASP A 443 -5.14 -35.03 -7.64
CA ASP A 443 -6.55 -34.69 -7.44
C ASP A 443 -7.00 -35.19 -6.07
N TRP A 444 -7.65 -34.31 -5.33
CA TRP A 444 -8.08 -34.57 -3.98
C TRP A 444 -9.59 -34.43 -3.88
N MET A 445 -10.22 -35.42 -3.27
CA MET A 445 -11.62 -35.37 -2.89
C MET A 445 -11.74 -34.71 -1.52
N VAL A 446 -12.32 -33.52 -1.47
CA VAL A 446 -12.73 -32.87 -0.23
C VAL A 446 -14.05 -33.46 0.22
N THR A 447 -14.07 -34.00 1.44
CA THR A 447 -15.21 -34.78 1.95
C THR A 447 -15.86 -34.16 3.18
N HIS A 448 -15.07 -33.43 3.98
CA HIS A 448 -15.55 -32.82 5.21
C HIS A 448 -14.91 -31.46 5.43
N VAL A 449 -15.61 -30.61 6.18
CA VAL A 449 -15.06 -29.37 6.74
C VAL A 449 -15.16 -29.39 8.25
N GLY A 450 -14.22 -28.74 8.93
CA GLY A 450 -14.17 -28.72 10.39
C GLY A 450 -13.53 -27.46 10.92
N GLN A 451 -13.72 -27.23 12.21
CA GLN A 451 -13.10 -26.11 12.91
C GLN A 451 -12.59 -26.52 14.29
N LEU A 452 -11.53 -25.84 14.74
CA LEU A 452 -11.06 -25.92 16.12
C LEU A 452 -11.35 -24.61 16.84
N GLU A 453 -12.38 -24.59 17.70
CA GLU A 453 -12.67 -23.48 18.63
C GLU A 453 -12.66 -22.07 18.00
N ASN A 454 -13.11 -21.92 16.75
CA ASN A 454 -13.05 -20.63 16.01
C ASN A 454 -11.61 -20.09 15.86
N ARG A 455 -10.59 -20.97 15.89
CA ARG A 455 -9.16 -20.67 15.79
C ARG A 455 -8.52 -21.25 14.53
N ILE A 456 -8.98 -22.40 14.05
CA ILE A 456 -8.54 -23.06 12.81
C ILE A 456 -9.77 -23.52 12.05
N TRP A 457 -9.75 -23.37 10.73
CA TRP A 457 -10.75 -23.90 9.81
C TRP A 457 -10.05 -24.70 8.73
N ALA A 458 -10.49 -25.93 8.53
CA ALA A 458 -9.83 -26.86 7.64
C ALA A 458 -10.84 -27.74 6.90
N ALA A 459 -10.37 -28.34 5.82
CA ALA A 459 -11.12 -29.33 5.04
C ALA A 459 -10.35 -30.65 5.00
N LYS A 460 -11.05 -31.77 5.25
CA LYS A 460 -10.47 -33.11 5.18
C LYS A 460 -10.52 -33.61 3.75
N VAL A 461 -9.41 -34.18 3.29
CA VAL A 461 -9.30 -34.68 1.92
C VAL A 461 -8.79 -36.10 1.85
N ALA A 462 -9.06 -36.74 0.73
CA ALA A 462 -8.50 -38.03 0.35
C ALA A 462 -8.02 -37.96 -1.12
N PRO A 463 -6.97 -38.68 -1.52
CA PRO A 463 -6.61 -38.77 -2.92
C PRO A 463 -7.76 -39.37 -3.73
N GLN A 464 -7.91 -38.93 -4.98
CA GLN A 464 -8.88 -39.55 -5.88
C GLN A 464 -8.53 -41.02 -6.13
N GLU A 465 -9.55 -41.86 -6.32
CA GLU A 465 -9.38 -43.30 -6.53
C GLU A 465 -8.38 -43.60 -7.66
N GLY A 466 -7.41 -44.47 -7.37
CA GLY A 466 -6.35 -44.85 -8.31
C GLY A 466 -5.10 -43.95 -8.29
N GLN A 467 -5.09 -42.85 -7.53
CA GLN A 467 -3.89 -42.03 -7.34
C GLN A 467 -3.10 -42.45 -6.10
N SER A 468 -1.83 -42.82 -6.29
CA SER A 468 -0.88 -43.03 -5.19
C SER A 468 -0.30 -41.69 -4.74
N VAL A 469 -0.35 -41.42 -3.44
CA VAL A 469 0.24 -40.22 -2.84
C VAL A 469 1.25 -40.59 -1.78
N GLU A 470 2.40 -39.93 -1.82
CA GLU A 470 3.37 -40.01 -0.73
C GLU A 470 2.99 -39.00 0.35
N VAL A 471 2.86 -39.47 1.59
CA VAL A 471 2.48 -38.67 2.75
C VAL A 471 3.53 -38.85 3.82
N GLU A 472 4.04 -37.73 4.35
CA GLU A 472 5.00 -37.79 5.46
C GLU A 472 4.32 -38.46 6.68
N PRO A 473 5.01 -39.38 7.40
CA PRO A 473 4.44 -40.06 8.56
C PRO A 473 3.87 -39.07 9.59
N GLY A 474 2.63 -39.30 10.03
CA GLY A 474 1.96 -38.48 11.05
C GLY A 474 1.39 -37.16 10.54
N LYS A 475 1.31 -36.92 9.22
CA LYS A 475 0.58 -35.79 8.65
C LYS A 475 -0.85 -36.17 8.32
N ASP A 476 -1.79 -35.38 8.82
CA ASP A 476 -3.18 -35.45 8.39
C ASP A 476 -3.35 -34.85 6.99
N LEU A 477 -4.17 -35.49 6.16
CA LEU A 477 -4.57 -34.99 4.85
C LEU A 477 -5.67 -33.94 5.00
N VAL A 478 -5.23 -32.72 5.33
CA VAL A 478 -6.11 -31.59 5.63
C VAL A 478 -5.62 -30.30 4.97
N ILE A 479 -6.55 -29.58 4.35
CA ILE A 479 -6.30 -28.25 3.83
C ILE A 479 -6.67 -27.26 4.93
N ILE A 480 -5.69 -26.54 5.49
CA ILE A 480 -5.97 -25.42 6.39
C ILE A 480 -6.37 -24.21 5.53
N VAL A 481 -7.61 -23.77 5.68
CA VAL A 481 -8.17 -22.66 4.89
C VAL A 481 -7.93 -21.32 5.57
N ALA A 482 -8.11 -21.29 6.89
CA ALA A 482 -7.91 -20.12 7.70
C ALA A 482 -7.40 -20.49 9.10
N ILE A 483 -6.67 -19.56 9.72
CA ILE A 483 -6.11 -19.71 11.06
C ILE A 483 -6.04 -18.36 11.77
N ARG A 484 -6.37 -18.30 13.05
CA ARG A 484 -6.14 -17.09 13.85
C ARG A 484 -4.65 -16.85 14.04
N ARG A 485 -4.23 -15.58 14.02
CA ARG A 485 -2.83 -15.22 14.27
C ARG A 485 -2.34 -15.78 15.60
N LYS A 486 -1.07 -16.21 15.64
CA LYS A 486 -0.40 -16.86 16.80
C LYS A 486 -0.91 -18.27 17.16
N VAL A 487 -1.79 -18.86 16.36
CA VAL A 487 -2.17 -20.27 16.52
C VAL A 487 -1.19 -21.16 15.76
N ASN A 488 -0.79 -22.29 16.35
CA ASN A 488 0.08 -23.26 15.70
C ASN A 488 -0.74 -24.10 14.70
N PRO A 489 -0.37 -24.15 13.40
CA PRO A 489 -1.06 -24.97 12.40
C PRO A 489 -1.16 -26.45 12.77
N THR A 490 -0.22 -27.01 13.53
CA THR A 490 -0.26 -28.42 13.94
C THR A 490 -1.44 -28.77 14.84
N ALA A 491 -2.10 -27.77 15.44
CA ALA A 491 -3.30 -27.99 16.24
C ALA A 491 -4.50 -28.44 15.39
N VAL A 492 -4.42 -28.41 14.05
CA VAL A 492 -5.47 -28.95 13.16
C VAL A 492 -5.81 -30.41 13.46
N ALA A 493 -4.85 -31.22 13.93
CA ALA A 493 -5.06 -32.61 14.35
C ALA A 493 -6.02 -32.77 15.53
N GLN A 494 -6.34 -31.67 16.24
CA GLN A 494 -7.26 -31.65 17.38
C GLN A 494 -8.73 -31.43 16.94
N ILE A 495 -9.00 -31.23 15.65
CA ILE A 495 -10.38 -31.12 15.16
C ILE A 495 -11.05 -32.49 15.27
N THR A 496 -12.03 -32.59 16.17
CA THR A 496 -12.84 -33.80 16.37
C THR A 496 -14.17 -33.73 15.63
N GLU A 497 -14.73 -32.53 15.48
CA GLU A 497 -16.01 -32.30 14.80
C GLU A 497 -15.80 -31.98 13.31
N TRP A 498 -16.12 -32.96 12.47
CA TRP A 498 -16.06 -32.86 11.01
C TRP A 498 -17.46 -32.97 10.41
N HIS A 499 -17.85 -31.97 9.63
CA HIS A 499 -19.13 -31.93 8.95
C HIS A 499 -18.98 -32.41 7.51
N PRO A 500 -19.77 -33.42 7.07
CA PRO A 500 -19.72 -33.90 5.70
C PRO A 500 -20.22 -32.83 4.73
N ILE A 501 -19.63 -32.79 3.54
CA ILE A 501 -20.03 -31.90 2.45
C ILE A 501 -20.31 -32.71 1.19
N GLU A 502 -20.95 -32.07 0.19
CA GLU A 502 -20.96 -32.62 -1.16
C GLU A 502 -19.52 -32.78 -1.66
N PRO A 503 -19.14 -33.96 -2.21
CA PRO A 503 -17.78 -34.21 -2.63
C PRO A 503 -17.29 -33.18 -3.64
N LEU A 504 -16.16 -32.56 -3.34
CA LEU A 504 -15.54 -31.51 -4.14
C LEU A 504 -14.14 -31.95 -4.57
N VAL A 505 -13.89 -32.02 -5.87
CA VAL A 505 -12.55 -32.31 -6.40
C VAL A 505 -11.72 -31.03 -6.50
N VAL A 506 -10.51 -31.06 -5.96
CA VAL A 506 -9.52 -29.98 -6.01
C VAL A 506 -8.16 -30.49 -6.48
N HIS A 507 -7.39 -29.62 -7.10
CA HIS A 507 -6.12 -29.97 -7.73
C HIS A 507 -4.95 -29.38 -6.96
N SER A 508 -3.87 -30.14 -6.90
CA SER A 508 -2.61 -29.72 -6.30
C SER A 508 -1.42 -30.10 -7.16
N VAL A 509 -0.28 -29.47 -6.88
CA VAL A 509 1.02 -29.82 -7.44
C VAL A 509 2.05 -29.95 -6.33
N VAL A 510 2.83 -31.03 -6.34
CA VAL A 510 4.00 -31.16 -5.47
C VAL A 510 5.01 -30.08 -5.84
N SER A 511 5.15 -29.07 -4.99
CA SER A 511 5.93 -27.89 -5.31
C SER A 511 6.39 -27.14 -4.08
N GLU A 512 7.17 -26.10 -4.32
CA GLU A 512 7.64 -25.16 -3.30
C GLU A 512 7.09 -23.78 -3.60
N ARG A 513 6.57 -23.12 -2.58
CA ARG A 513 6.33 -21.69 -2.60
C ARG A 513 7.57 -20.99 -2.11
N SER A 514 8.11 -20.08 -2.91
CA SER A 514 9.26 -19.28 -2.53
C SER A 514 9.02 -17.80 -2.79
N LEU A 515 9.69 -16.98 -2.00
CA LEU A 515 9.75 -15.54 -2.15
C LEU A 515 11.19 -15.12 -2.42
N LEU A 516 11.36 -13.97 -3.04
CA LEU A 516 12.64 -13.32 -3.19
C LEU A 516 13.03 -12.65 -1.87
N ARG A 517 14.27 -12.88 -1.45
CA ARG A 517 14.88 -12.19 -0.30
C ARG A 517 16.07 -11.36 -0.75
N ILE A 518 16.42 -10.34 0.01
CA ILE A 518 17.67 -9.61 -0.18
C ILE A 518 18.66 -10.08 0.89
N ASN A 519 19.75 -10.71 0.45
CA ASN A 519 20.88 -11.04 1.32
C ASN A 519 21.75 -9.80 1.48
N THR A 520 22.30 -9.59 2.67
CA THR A 520 23.08 -8.39 3.00
C THR A 520 24.39 -8.75 3.67
N VAL A 521 25.45 -8.02 3.33
CA VAL A 521 26.72 -7.99 4.07
C VAL A 521 26.79 -6.64 4.80
N LEU A 522 26.97 -6.67 6.12
CA LEU A 522 27.12 -5.45 6.91
C LEU A 522 28.43 -4.74 6.55
N ARG A 523 28.36 -3.42 6.44
CA ARG A 523 29.56 -2.59 6.38
C ARG A 523 30.32 -2.76 7.71
N ARG A 524 31.59 -3.14 7.63
CA ARG A 524 32.47 -3.11 8.81
C ARG A 524 32.91 -1.66 9.01
N ASP A 525 32.78 -1.17 10.23
CA ASP A 525 33.23 0.16 10.64
C ASP A 525 34.75 0.33 10.48
#